data_AF-A0A1B4G2C9-F1
#
_entry.id   AF-A0A1B4G2C9-F1
#
_cell.length_a   1.000
_cell.length_b   1.000
_cell.length_c   1.000
_cell.angle_alpha   90.00
_cell.angle_beta   90.00
_cell.angle_gamma   90.00
#
_symmetry.space_group_name_H-M   'P 1'
#
loop_
_entity.id
_entity.type
_entity.pdbx_description
1 polymer ?
#
loop_
_entity_poly.entity_id
_entity_poly.type
_entity_poly.pdbx_seq_one_letter_code
_entity_poly.pdbx_strand_id
1 'polypeptide(L)'
;MNAITGTVSAVARGFHALPFVLRRILLVFGYSLVFAAGAFMHNRGAGDLASLFLLVGAIGAFWASGTWRIFKIILLFVLIFARD
;
A
#
# COMPACT_ATOMS: atom_id res chain seq x y z
N MET A 1 26.52 8.84 16.22
CA MET A 1 25.18 8.93 15.60
C MET A 1 25.19 8.04 14.37
N ASN A 2 24.28 7.05 14.31
CA ASN A 2 24.36 5.97 13.33
C ASN A 2 23.98 6.47 11.93
N ALA A 3 24.87 6.32 10.95
CA ALA A 3 24.68 6.80 9.58
C ALA A 3 23.38 6.27 8.94
N ILE A 4 22.98 5.06 9.34
CA ILE A 4 21.71 4.43 8.95
C ILE A 4 20.50 5.27 9.40
N THR A 5 20.50 5.76 10.63
CA THR A 5 19.44 6.62 11.16
C THR A 5 19.38 7.96 10.43
N GLY A 6 20.54 8.50 10.05
CA GLY A 6 20.64 9.71 9.23
C GLY A 6 19.99 9.54 7.86
N THR A 7 20.31 8.45 7.15
CA THR A 7 19.74 8.15 5.83
C THR A 7 18.23 7.91 5.89
N VAL A 8 17.74 7.14 6.87
CA VAL A 8 16.30 6.90 7.04
C VAL A 8 15.56 8.21 7.30
N SER A 9 16.12 9.10 8.12
CA SER A 9 15.51 10.41 8.39
C SER A 9 15.50 11.33 7.17
N ALA A 10 16.51 11.26 6.30
CA ALA A 10 16.59 12.04 5.07
C ALA A 10 15.56 11.53 4.04
N VAL A 11 15.43 10.21 3.90
CA VAL A 11 14.41 9.57 3.04
C VAL A 11 13.00 9.90 3.54
N ALA A 12 12.76 9.81 4.85
CA ALA A 12 11.46 10.17 5.43
C ALA A 12 11.10 11.63 5.16
N ARG A 13 12.05 12.56 5.34
CA ARG A 13 11.82 13.99 5.03
C ARG A 13 11.58 14.23 3.54
N GLY A 14 12.34 13.57 2.66
CA GLY A 14 12.15 13.65 1.21
C GLY A 14 10.79 13.11 0.78
N PHE A 15 10.39 11.96 1.32
CA PHE A 15 9.03 11.41 1.13
C PHE A 15 7.97 12.39 1.65
N HIS A 16 8.25 13.06 2.77
CA HIS A 16 7.40 14.09 3.35
C HIS A 16 7.37 15.44 2.61
N ALA A 17 8.22 15.64 1.62
CA ALA A 17 8.19 16.81 0.74
C ALA A 17 7.43 16.55 -0.57
N LEU A 18 7.18 15.27 -0.91
CA LEU A 18 6.52 14.91 -2.17
C LEU A 18 5.03 15.30 -2.18
N PRO A 19 4.50 15.70 -3.34
CA PRO A 19 3.07 15.95 -3.51
C PRO A 19 2.27 14.67 -3.27
N PHE A 20 1.03 14.84 -2.84
CA PHE A 20 0.15 13.75 -2.40
C PHE A 20 0.06 12.59 -3.41
N VAL A 21 -0.03 12.93 -4.71
CA VAL A 21 -0.12 11.95 -5.80
C VAL A 21 1.15 11.10 -5.90
N LEU A 22 2.34 11.71 -5.88
CA LEU A 22 3.61 10.98 -5.97
C LEU A 22 3.84 10.04 -4.78
N ARG A 23 3.51 10.49 -3.56
CA ARG A 23 3.62 9.60 -2.38
C ARG A 23 2.76 8.37 -2.53
N ARG A 24 1.54 8.54 -3.02
CA ARG A 24 0.63 7.42 -3.23
C ARG A 24 1.15 6.45 -4.27
N ILE A 25 1.65 6.96 -5.39
CA ILE A 25 2.25 6.10 -6.43
C ILE A 25 3.41 5.30 -5.84
N LEU A 26 4.29 5.92 -5.06
CA LEU A 26 5.40 5.23 -4.40
C LEU A 26 4.92 4.18 -3.38
N LEU A 27 3.87 4.47 -2.61
CA LEU A 27 3.28 3.50 -1.68
C LEU A 27 2.66 2.31 -2.44
N VAL A 28 1.87 2.57 -3.48
CA VAL A 28 1.29 1.52 -4.33
C VAL A 28 2.40 0.65 -4.92
N PHE A 29 3.45 1.28 -5.44
CA PHE A 29 4.60 0.57 -6.02
C PHE A 29 5.32 -0.28 -4.96
N GLY A 30 5.58 0.26 -3.77
CA GLY A 30 6.19 -0.46 -2.66
C GLY A 30 5.38 -1.68 -2.22
N TYR A 31 4.07 -1.52 -2.03
CA TYR A 31 3.20 -2.64 -1.65
C TYR A 31 3.04 -3.67 -2.78
N SER A 32 3.05 -3.24 -4.05
CA SER A 32 3.04 -4.16 -5.20
C SER A 32 4.32 -4.98 -5.28
N LEU A 33 5.47 -4.40 -4.96
CA LEU A 33 6.74 -5.12 -4.83
C LEU A 33 6.71 -6.15 -3.70
N VAL A 34 6.15 -5.80 -2.54
CA VAL A 34 5.95 -6.72 -1.41
C VAL A 34 5.04 -7.87 -1.82
N PHE A 35 3.96 -7.58 -2.55
CA PHE A 35 3.07 -8.60 -3.11
C PHE A 35 3.79 -9.52 -4.10
N ALA A 36 4.56 -8.97 -5.03
CA ALA A 36 5.32 -9.74 -6.01
C ALA A 36 6.38 -10.64 -5.34
N ALA A 37 7.06 -10.14 -4.30
CA ALA A 37 7.99 -10.92 -3.49
C ALA A 37 7.27 -12.08 -2.76
N GLY A 38 6.08 -11.83 -2.20
CA GLY A 38 5.23 -12.86 -1.62
C GLY A 38 4.83 -13.93 -2.65
N ALA A 39 4.39 -13.53 -3.84
CA ALA A 39 4.03 -14.46 -4.92
C ALA A 39 5.22 -15.33 -5.35
N PHE A 40 6.41 -14.73 -5.44
CA PHE A 40 7.64 -15.45 -5.76
C PHE A 40 8.03 -16.45 -4.66
N MET A 41 7.94 -16.07 -3.39
CA MET A 41 8.16 -16.98 -2.26
C MET A 41 7.14 -18.11 -2.21
N HIS A 42 5.88 -17.83 -2.54
CA HIS A 42 4.83 -18.83 -2.59
C HIS A 42 5.17 -19.93 -3.61
N ASN A 43 5.59 -19.52 -4.81
CA ASN A 43 6.00 -20.45 -5.87
C ASN A 43 7.27 -21.25 -5.54
N ARG A 44 8.06 -20.84 -4.54
CA ARG A 44 9.28 -21.52 -4.07
C ARG A 44 9.03 -22.45 -2.87
N GLY A 45 7.78 -22.62 -2.45
CA GLY A 45 7.40 -23.53 -1.35
C GLY A 45 7.45 -22.89 0.05
N ALA A 46 7.73 -21.60 0.17
CA ALA A 46 7.72 -20.88 1.45
C ALA A 46 6.30 -20.35 1.78
N GLY A 47 5.30 -21.24 1.74
CA GLY A 47 3.87 -20.89 1.69
C GLY A 47 3.37 -19.98 2.83
N ASP A 48 3.80 -20.24 4.06
CA ASP A 48 3.30 -19.54 5.25
C ASP A 48 3.81 -18.09 5.32
N LEU A 49 5.13 -17.90 5.17
CA LEU A 49 5.75 -16.57 5.03
C LEU A 49 5.23 -15.84 3.78
N ALA A 50 5.11 -16.54 2.66
CA ALA A 50 4.59 -15.96 1.42
C ALA A 50 3.17 -15.41 1.58
N SER A 51 2.32 -16.10 2.35
CA SER A 51 0.94 -15.65 2.60
C SER A 51 0.89 -14.31 3.32
N LEU A 52 1.80 -14.07 4.28
CA LEU A 52 1.92 -12.79 4.99
C LEU A 52 2.33 -11.67 4.04
N PHE A 53 3.32 -11.91 3.19
CA PHE A 53 3.76 -10.92 2.19
C PHE A 53 2.68 -10.64 1.14
N LEU A 54 1.94 -11.65 0.69
CA LEU A 54 0.82 -11.49 -0.22
C LEU A 54 -0.32 -10.68 0.41
N LEU A 55 -0.69 -10.97 1.66
CA LEU A 55 -1.75 -10.23 2.36
C LEU A 55 -1.35 -8.77 2.60
N VAL A 56 -0.14 -8.54 3.13
CA VAL A 56 0.37 -7.19 3.41
C VAL A 56 0.50 -6.39 2.11
N GLY A 57 1.02 -7.00 1.06
CA GLY A 57 1.14 -6.36 -0.26
C GLY A 57 -0.21 -6.03 -0.88
N ALA A 58 -1.19 -6.95 -0.83
CA ALA A 58 -2.52 -6.73 -1.39
C ALA A 58 -3.30 -5.65 -0.63
N ILE A 59 -3.34 -5.73 0.71
CA ILE A 59 -4.02 -4.76 1.56
C ILE A 59 -3.37 -3.39 1.43
N GLY A 60 -2.03 -3.34 1.42
CA GLY A 60 -1.28 -2.11 1.28
C GLY A 60 -1.48 -1.45 -0.08
N ALA A 61 -1.47 -2.22 -1.18
CA ALA A 61 -1.74 -1.70 -2.52
C ALA A 61 -3.19 -1.19 -2.66
N PHE A 62 -4.16 -1.90 -2.07
CA PHE A 62 -5.56 -1.48 -2.03
C PHE A 62 -5.76 -0.19 -1.24
N TRP A 63 -5.08 -0.05 -0.10
CA TRP A 63 -5.13 1.17 0.70
C TRP A 63 -4.45 2.35 0.00
N ALA A 64 -3.26 2.12 -0.57
CA ALA A 64 -2.46 3.15 -1.23
C ALA A 64 -3.07 3.64 -2.55
N SER A 65 -3.75 2.78 -3.31
CA SER A 65 -4.49 3.17 -4.52
C SER A 65 -5.68 4.07 -4.20
N GLY A 66 -6.16 4.01 -2.96
CA GLY A 66 -7.28 4.78 -2.48
C GLY A 66 -8.60 4.37 -3.05
N THR A 67 -8.73 3.09 -3.36
CA THR A 67 -10.02 2.46 -3.63
C THR A 67 -11.03 2.75 -2.51
N TRP A 68 -10.58 3.06 -1.29
CA TRP A 68 -11.43 3.58 -0.22
C TRP A 68 -12.24 4.84 -0.57
N ARG A 69 -11.72 5.73 -1.43
CA ARG A 69 -12.49 6.89 -1.93
C ARG A 69 -13.62 6.44 -2.84
N ILE A 70 -13.37 5.47 -3.71
CA ILE A 70 -14.38 4.87 -4.60
C ILE A 70 -15.44 4.17 -3.74
N PHE A 71 -15.01 3.41 -2.72
CA PHE A 71 -15.91 2.73 -1.79
C PHE A 71 -16.81 3.71 -1.02
N LYS A 72 -16.27 4.84 -0.54
CA LYS A 72 -17.07 5.90 0.08
C LYS A 72 -18.10 6.50 -0.88
N ILE A 73 -17.74 6.73 -2.14
CA ILE A 73 -18.66 7.26 -3.15
C ILE A 73 -19.80 6.26 -3.40
N ILE A 74 -19.47 4.97 -3.58
CA ILE A 74 -20.47 3.91 -3.75
C ILE A 74 -21.39 3.84 -2.52
N LEU A 75 -20.84 3.88 -1.31
CA LEU A 75 -21.62 3.82 -0.08
C LEU A 75 -22.56 5.04 0.06
N LEU A 76 -22.09 6.22 -0.33
CA LEU A 76 -22.91 7.43 -0.38
C LEU A 76 -24.06 7.27 -1.39
N PHE A 77 -23.78 6.74 -2.57
CA PHE A 77 -24.80 6.45 -3.59
C PHE A 77 -25.84 5.46 -3.08
N VAL A 78 -25.41 4.36 -2.45
CA VAL A 78 -26.31 3.38 -1.83
C VAL A 78 -27.17 4.03 -0.75
N LEU A 79 -26.60 4.89 0.09
CA LEU A 79 -27.34 5.57 1.15
C LEU A 79 -28.40 6.53 0.59
N ILE A 80 -28.10 7.22 -0.52
CA ILE A 80 -29.06 8.10 -1.21
C ILE A 80 -30.19 7.25 -1.80
N PHE A 81 -29.87 6.21 -2.56
CA PHE A 81 -30.85 5.35 -3.21
C PHE A 81 -31.67 4.48 -2.25
N ALA A 82 -31.14 4.13 -1.08
CA ALA A 82 -31.86 3.35 -0.07
C ALA A 82 -32.79 4.20 0.80
N ARG A 83 -32.76 5.53 0.66
CA ARG A 83 -33.60 6.47 1.42
C ARG A 83 -34.86 6.89 0.67
N ASP A 84 -34.92 6.65 -0.64
CA ASP A 84 -36.12 6.78 -1.48
C ASP A 84 -36.93 5.47 -1.49
#